data_AF-A0A0A7GG44-F1
#
_entry.id   AF-A0A0A7GG44-F1
#
_cell.length_a   1.000
_cell.length_b   1.000
_cell.length_c   1.000
_cell.angle_alpha   90.00
_cell.angle_beta   90.00
_cell.angle_gamma   90.00
#
_symmetry.space_group_name_H-M   'P 1'
#
loop_
_entity.id
_entity.type
_entity.pdbx_description
1 polymer ?
#
loop_
_entity_poly.entity_id
_entity_poly.type
_entity_poly.pdbx_seq_one_letter_code
_entity_poly.pdbx_strand_id
1 'polypeptide(L)'
;MMRRREVAKRVFAYELLRSTHQIESEGLRYVLTPTGERVNRIFSVAVLLDKEEIGADTNNWRLRLADPTGTFYATVGKFQPEALEAINEMNVPELVAIVGKPRVFEGVSRKLISIRPENIVAVDLSVRDYWVLETARRTLERIEAMEKREGEDVELAWTVYDPDLNEYREMVKKALLTVKEDVEIMEKLEESPHEDEPEEEFDFEEFEFEEEEFDLTDLLED
;
A
#
# COMPACT_ATOMS: atom_id res chain seq x y z
N MET A 1 -31.75 13.97 -9.25
CA MET A 1 -30.48 14.68 -9.46
C MET A 1 -29.36 13.65 -9.42
N MET A 2 -28.66 13.42 -10.53
CA MET A 2 -27.56 12.45 -10.57
C MET A 2 -26.40 13.01 -9.74
N ARG A 3 -26.11 12.40 -8.58
CA ARG A 3 -24.99 12.82 -7.74
C ARG A 3 -23.69 12.54 -8.49
N ARG A 4 -22.93 13.60 -8.80
CA ARG A 4 -21.60 13.46 -9.43
C ARG A 4 -20.71 12.68 -8.46
N ARG A 5 -20.07 11.63 -8.94
CA ARG A 5 -19.09 10.88 -8.17
C ARG A 5 -17.99 11.83 -7.68
N GLU A 6 -17.69 11.79 -6.39
CA GLU A 6 -16.58 12.58 -5.85
C GLU A 6 -15.22 12.04 -6.29
N VAL A 7 -14.27 12.96 -6.41
CA VAL A 7 -12.89 12.67 -6.80
C VAL A 7 -12.23 11.87 -5.69
N ALA A 8 -11.57 10.78 -6.09
CA ALA A 8 -10.79 9.96 -5.18
C ALA A 8 -9.61 10.76 -4.60
N LYS A 9 -9.51 10.82 -3.27
CA LYS A 9 -8.43 11.51 -2.56
C LYS A 9 -7.21 10.60 -2.42
N ARG A 10 -6.03 11.17 -2.52
CA ARG A 10 -4.78 10.44 -2.31
C ARG A 10 -4.34 10.61 -0.86
N VAL A 11 -4.12 9.48 -0.19
CA VAL A 11 -3.76 9.41 1.22
C VAL A 11 -2.78 8.24 1.40
N PHE A 12 -1.67 8.50 2.09
CA PHE A 12 -0.70 7.48 2.45
C PHE A 12 -1.25 6.53 3.53
N ALA A 13 -0.76 5.29 3.59
CA ALA A 13 -1.17 4.27 4.55
C ALA A 13 -1.04 4.76 5.99
N TYR A 14 0.06 5.44 6.33
CA TYR A 14 0.30 5.98 7.67
C TYR A 14 -0.78 6.99 8.09
N GLU A 15 -1.22 7.86 7.18
CA GLU A 15 -2.30 8.82 7.42
C GLU A 15 -3.67 8.11 7.46
N LEU A 16 -3.91 7.19 6.51
CA LEU A 16 -5.15 6.43 6.41
C LEU A 16 -5.44 5.67 7.70
N LEU A 17 -4.46 4.91 8.21
CA LEU A 17 -4.61 4.09 9.42
C LEU A 17 -5.03 4.89 10.66
N ARG A 18 -4.67 6.18 10.72
CA ARG A 18 -5.02 7.09 11.82
C ARG A 18 -6.36 7.80 11.60
N SER A 19 -6.97 7.65 10.43
CA SER A 19 -8.23 8.30 10.05
C SER A 19 -9.45 7.54 10.59
N THR A 20 -9.74 7.71 11.89
CA THR A 20 -10.77 6.93 12.62
C THR A 20 -12.12 7.63 12.82
N HIS A 21 -12.28 8.87 12.35
CA HIS A 21 -13.47 9.68 12.57
C HIS A 21 -14.33 9.70 11.32
N GLN A 22 -15.63 9.42 11.49
CA GLN A 22 -16.60 9.36 10.41
C GLN A 22 -17.50 10.59 10.45
N ILE A 23 -17.72 11.20 9.29
CA ILE A 23 -18.64 12.32 9.11
C ILE A 23 -19.78 11.83 8.21
N GLU A 24 -21.02 12.01 8.67
CA GLU A 24 -22.20 11.81 7.82
C GLU A 24 -22.69 13.18 7.34
N SER A 25 -22.75 13.37 6.02
CA SER A 25 -23.23 14.62 5.43
C SER A 25 -23.98 14.32 4.13
N GLU A 26 -25.17 14.90 3.98
CA GLU A 26 -26.05 14.71 2.80
C GLU A 26 -26.32 13.23 2.43
N GLY A 27 -26.34 12.33 3.41
CA GLY A 27 -26.51 10.89 3.17
C GLY A 27 -25.29 10.21 2.53
N LEU A 28 -24.14 10.88 2.52
CA LEU A 28 -22.83 10.32 2.22
C LEU A 28 -22.04 10.16 3.51
N ARG A 29 -21.16 9.15 3.52
CA ARG A 29 -20.23 8.89 4.61
C ARG A 29 -18.84 9.28 4.17
N TYR A 30 -18.16 10.03 5.02
CA TYR A 30 -16.78 10.45 4.84
C TYR A 30 -15.95 9.97 6.01
N VAL A 31 -14.67 9.82 5.77
CA VAL A 31 -13.66 9.69 6.81
C VAL A 31 -12.87 10.98 6.84
N LEU A 32 -12.68 11.54 8.03
CA LEU A 32 -11.78 12.68 8.24
C LEU A 32 -10.36 12.14 8.43
N THR A 33 -9.39 12.71 7.72
CA THR A 33 -7.98 12.38 7.94
C THR A 33 -7.37 13.29 9.00
N PRO A 34 -6.28 12.85 9.68
CA PRO A 34 -5.56 13.71 10.61
C PRO A 34 -5.03 14.99 9.99
N THR A 35 -4.77 15.04 8.68
CA THR A 35 -4.33 16.28 8.01
C THR A 35 -5.49 17.14 7.50
N GLY A 36 -6.72 16.89 7.97
CA GLY A 36 -7.87 17.75 7.67
C GLY A 36 -8.57 17.48 6.35
N GLU A 37 -8.32 16.34 5.69
CA GLU A 37 -9.05 15.98 4.46
C GLU A 37 -10.35 15.24 4.78
N ARG A 38 -11.44 15.62 4.12
CA ARG A 38 -12.70 14.88 4.14
C ARG A 38 -12.75 13.92 2.95
N VAL A 39 -12.78 12.61 3.23
CA VAL A 39 -12.57 11.56 2.23
C VAL A 39 -13.80 10.67 2.08
N ASN A 40 -14.47 10.73 0.92
CA ASN A 40 -15.51 9.76 0.54
C ASN A 40 -14.94 8.53 -0.17
N ARG A 41 -13.88 8.74 -0.96
CA ARG A 41 -13.22 7.75 -1.81
C ARG A 41 -11.73 8.04 -1.80
N ILE A 42 -10.93 6.99 -1.82
CA ILE A 42 -9.49 7.07 -1.93
C ILE A 42 -8.98 6.51 -3.26
N PHE A 43 -7.83 7.01 -3.68
CA PHE A 43 -6.98 6.42 -4.71
C PHE A 43 -5.62 6.14 -4.10
N SER A 44 -5.21 4.88 -4.09
CA SER A 44 -3.94 4.43 -3.51
C SER A 44 -3.22 3.50 -4.48
N VAL A 45 -1.89 3.57 -4.52
CA VAL A 45 -1.04 2.61 -5.22
C VAL A 45 -0.18 1.93 -4.18
N ALA A 46 -0.21 0.59 -4.15
CA ALA A 46 0.40 -0.21 -3.10
C ALA A 46 0.76 -1.59 -3.63
N VAL A 47 1.69 -2.27 -2.96
CA VAL A 47 1.99 -3.68 -3.21
C VAL A 47 0.94 -4.53 -2.50
N LEU A 48 0.25 -5.40 -3.24
CA LEU A 48 -0.56 -6.48 -2.71
C LEU A 48 0.38 -7.56 -2.15
N LEU A 49 0.52 -7.59 -0.83
CA LEU A 49 1.39 -8.53 -0.14
C LEU A 49 0.73 -9.89 0.10
N ASP A 50 -0.59 -9.90 0.26
CA ASP A 50 -1.35 -11.10 0.60
C ASP A 50 -2.83 -10.94 0.23
N LYS A 51 -3.47 -12.06 -0.11
CA LYS A 51 -4.92 -12.16 -0.36
C LYS A 51 -5.47 -13.45 0.29
N GLU A 52 -6.44 -13.29 1.19
CA GLU A 52 -7.07 -14.39 1.92
C GLU A 52 -8.59 -14.38 1.72
N GLU A 53 -9.19 -15.54 1.46
CA GLU A 53 -10.65 -15.66 1.45
C GLU A 53 -11.21 -15.77 2.89
N ILE A 54 -12.13 -14.87 3.23
CA ILE A 54 -12.76 -14.79 4.56
C ILE A 54 -13.92 -15.78 4.63
N GLY A 55 -13.61 -17.01 5.01
CA GLY A 55 -14.58 -18.10 5.09
C GLY A 55 -14.77 -18.79 3.74
N ALA A 56 -14.90 -20.11 3.79
CA ALA A 56 -14.95 -20.96 2.61
C ALA A 56 -16.15 -20.63 1.71
N ASP A 57 -15.90 -20.49 0.40
CA ASP A 57 -16.90 -20.27 -0.66
C ASP A 57 -17.75 -18.99 -0.47
N THR A 58 -17.19 -17.97 0.20
CA THR A 58 -17.94 -16.73 0.48
C THR A 58 -17.71 -15.64 -0.55
N ASN A 59 -16.66 -15.75 -1.38
CA ASN A 59 -16.20 -14.69 -2.29
C ASN A 59 -16.00 -13.35 -1.57
N ASN A 60 -15.53 -13.40 -0.32
CA ASN A 60 -15.08 -12.24 0.42
C ASN A 60 -13.58 -12.35 0.60
N TRP A 61 -12.82 -11.37 0.12
CA TRP A 61 -11.37 -11.37 0.18
C TRP A 61 -10.88 -10.29 1.11
N ARG A 62 -9.93 -10.65 1.98
CA ARG A 62 -9.09 -9.72 2.73
C ARG A 62 -7.78 -9.55 1.98
N LEU A 63 -7.42 -8.31 1.71
CA LEU A 63 -6.17 -7.95 1.07
C LEU A 63 -5.28 -7.26 2.08
N ARG A 64 -4.00 -7.63 2.11
CA ARG A 64 -2.95 -6.91 2.83
C ARG A 64 -2.11 -6.13 1.83
N LEU A 65 -2.07 -4.83 1.99
CA LEU A 65 -1.45 -3.89 1.05
C LEU A 65 -0.36 -3.10 1.76
N ALA A 66 0.67 -2.69 1.02
CA ALA A 66 1.76 -1.88 1.54
C ALA A 66 2.13 -0.73 0.60
N ASP A 67 2.22 0.47 1.14
CA ASP A 67 2.86 1.61 0.48
C ASP A 67 4.15 1.99 1.23
N PRO A 68 4.95 2.96 0.75
CA PRO A 68 6.20 3.38 1.41
C PRO A 68 6.06 3.84 2.87
N THR A 69 4.84 4.15 3.31
CA THR A 69 4.53 4.69 4.64
C THR A 69 3.96 3.65 5.60
N GLY A 70 3.53 2.48 5.11
CA GLY A 70 3.07 1.39 5.95
C GLY A 70 2.12 0.42 5.26
N THR A 71 1.54 -0.48 6.05
CA THR A 71 0.62 -1.52 5.57
C THR A 71 -0.82 -1.23 5.94
N PHE A 72 -1.77 -1.51 5.07
CA PHE A 72 -3.19 -1.35 5.32
C PHE A 72 -4.01 -2.51 4.74
N TYR A 73 -5.29 -2.58 5.11
CA TYR A 73 -6.16 -3.65 4.67
C TYR A 73 -7.25 -3.14 3.73
N ALA A 74 -7.62 -3.99 2.78
CA ALA A 74 -8.83 -3.85 2.01
C ALA A 74 -9.70 -5.10 2.12
N THR A 75 -11.00 -4.93 1.97
CA THR A 75 -11.97 -6.02 1.97
C THR A 75 -12.85 -5.93 0.73
N VAL A 76 -12.68 -6.89 -0.16
CA VAL A 76 -13.51 -7.09 -1.35
C VAL A 76 -14.60 -8.08 -0.99
N GLY A 77 -15.83 -7.79 -1.40
CA GLY A 77 -16.95 -8.69 -1.18
C GLY A 77 -17.64 -9.00 -2.49
N LYS A 78 -18.56 -9.96 -2.44
CA LYS A 78 -19.35 -10.43 -3.59
C LYS A 78 -20.16 -9.35 -4.33
N PHE A 79 -20.37 -8.18 -3.73
CA PHE A 79 -21.13 -7.08 -4.34
C PHE A 79 -20.23 -6.07 -5.08
N GLN A 80 -18.94 -6.39 -5.24
CA GLN A 80 -17.97 -5.59 -5.99
C GLN A 80 -17.39 -6.44 -7.12
N PRO A 81 -18.18 -6.75 -8.17
CA PRO A 81 -17.82 -7.74 -9.19
C PRO A 81 -16.51 -7.39 -9.90
N GLU A 82 -16.31 -6.13 -10.30
CA GLU A 82 -15.08 -5.66 -10.96
C GLU A 82 -13.83 -5.93 -10.11
N ALA A 83 -13.89 -5.60 -8.81
CA ALA A 83 -12.77 -5.83 -7.91
C ALA A 83 -12.58 -7.32 -7.60
N LEU A 84 -13.66 -8.10 -7.51
CA LEU A 84 -13.59 -9.53 -7.22
C LEU A 84 -12.96 -10.32 -8.37
N GLU A 85 -13.33 -10.02 -9.61
CA GLU A 85 -12.76 -10.61 -10.82
C GLU A 85 -11.25 -10.36 -10.86
N ALA A 86 -10.84 -9.10 -10.71
CA ALA A 86 -9.43 -8.72 -10.70
C ALA A 86 -8.63 -9.44 -9.59
N ILE A 87 -9.16 -9.53 -8.37
CA ILE A 87 -8.46 -10.20 -7.25
C ILE A 87 -8.26 -11.69 -7.49
N ASN A 88 -9.19 -12.37 -8.17
CA ASN A 88 -9.02 -13.79 -8.45
C ASN A 88 -7.82 -14.04 -9.38
N GLU A 89 -7.56 -13.13 -10.32
CA GLU A 89 -6.50 -13.25 -11.32
C GLU A 89 -5.14 -12.70 -10.86
N MET A 90 -5.12 -11.79 -9.87
CA MET A 90 -3.89 -11.17 -9.36
C MET A 90 -2.97 -12.16 -8.64
N ASN A 91 -1.67 -11.97 -8.78
CA ASN A 91 -0.66 -12.72 -8.04
C ASN A 91 -0.15 -11.92 -6.85
N VAL A 92 0.53 -12.58 -5.90
CA VAL A 92 1.19 -11.89 -4.78
C VAL A 92 2.67 -12.26 -4.77
N PRO A 93 3.60 -11.30 -4.57
CA PRO A 93 3.37 -9.86 -4.49
C PRO A 93 3.11 -9.21 -5.86
N GLU A 94 2.23 -8.21 -5.92
CA GLU A 94 1.95 -7.46 -7.16
C GLU A 94 1.64 -6.00 -6.87
N LEU A 95 2.12 -5.08 -7.71
CA LEU A 95 1.86 -3.65 -7.55
C LEU A 95 0.48 -3.32 -8.14
N VAL A 96 -0.38 -2.69 -7.35
CA VAL A 96 -1.78 -2.46 -7.69
C VAL A 96 -2.22 -1.04 -7.40
N ALA A 97 -3.11 -0.52 -8.24
CA ALA A 97 -3.83 0.72 -8.01
C ALA A 97 -5.26 0.41 -7.56
N ILE A 98 -5.71 1.08 -6.50
CA ILE A 98 -6.98 0.84 -5.84
C ILE A 98 -7.79 2.13 -5.81
N VAL A 99 -9.04 2.03 -6.25
CA VAL A 99 -10.08 3.02 -5.98
C VAL A 99 -11.10 2.39 -5.07
N GLY A 100 -11.35 3.01 -3.91
CA GLY A 100 -12.24 2.42 -2.92
C GLY A 100 -12.77 3.39 -1.89
N LYS A 101 -13.76 2.92 -1.12
CA LYS A 101 -14.36 3.69 -0.02
C LYS A 101 -13.71 3.29 1.30
N PRO A 102 -13.11 4.23 2.05
CA PRO A 102 -12.65 3.92 3.39
C PRO A 102 -13.84 3.62 4.30
N ARG A 103 -13.70 2.62 5.16
CA ARG A 103 -14.68 2.22 6.17
C ARG A 103 -13.98 2.07 7.50
N VAL A 104 -14.49 2.77 8.50
CA VAL A 104 -14.05 2.61 9.89
C VAL A 104 -14.98 1.61 10.56
N PHE A 105 -14.38 0.61 11.18
CA PHE A 105 -15.02 -0.44 11.95
C PHE A 105 -14.66 -0.24 13.42
N GLU A 106 -15.64 -0.42 14.29
CA GLU A 106 -15.38 -0.47 15.73
C GLU A 106 -14.96 -1.89 16.09
N GLY A 107 -13.66 -2.08 16.32
CA GLY A 107 -13.15 -3.31 16.88
C GLY A 107 -13.35 -3.35 18.40
N VAL A 108 -13.04 -4.50 19.00
CA VAL A 108 -13.20 -4.72 20.45
C VAL A 108 -12.36 -3.74 21.28
N SER A 109 -11.15 -3.41 20.82
CA SER A 109 -10.21 -2.55 21.55
C SER A 109 -9.91 -1.21 20.86
N ARG A 110 -10.04 -1.15 19.54
CA ARG A 110 -9.72 0.05 18.75
C ARG A 110 -10.55 0.12 17.48
N LYS A 111 -10.71 1.33 16.98
CA LYS A 111 -11.22 1.57 15.63
C LYS A 111 -10.19 1.09 14.62
N LEU A 112 -10.66 0.38 13.60
CA LEU A 112 -9.86 -0.10 12.48
C LEU A 112 -10.41 0.50 11.20
N ILE A 113 -9.54 0.86 10.27
CA ILE A 113 -9.93 1.28 8.94
C ILE A 113 -9.61 0.17 7.94
N SER A 114 -10.53 -0.08 7.03
CA SER A 114 -10.30 -0.92 5.85
C SER A 114 -10.93 -0.25 4.64
N ILE A 115 -10.32 -0.47 3.48
CA ILE A 115 -10.82 0.03 2.22
C ILE A 115 -11.80 -0.99 1.67
N ARG A 116 -12.93 -0.53 1.15
CA ARG A 116 -13.79 -1.33 0.29
C ARG A 116 -13.47 -0.98 -1.17
N PRO A 117 -12.68 -1.79 -1.89
CA PRO A 117 -12.36 -1.50 -3.28
C PRO A 117 -13.64 -1.48 -4.12
N GLU A 118 -13.74 -0.47 -4.98
CA GLU A 118 -14.69 -0.43 -6.10
C GLU A 118 -14.00 -1.00 -7.34
N ASN A 119 -12.72 -0.73 -7.51
CA ASN A 119 -11.90 -1.20 -8.62
C ASN A 119 -10.44 -1.40 -8.13
N ILE A 120 -9.77 -2.42 -8.67
CA ILE A 120 -8.36 -2.72 -8.43
C ILE A 120 -7.73 -3.21 -9.74
N VAL A 121 -6.54 -2.71 -10.07
CA VAL A 121 -5.81 -3.09 -11.29
C VAL A 121 -4.32 -3.21 -11.00
N ALA A 122 -3.63 -4.12 -11.70
CA ALA A 122 -2.18 -4.20 -11.69
C ALA A 122 -1.57 -2.97 -12.39
N VAL A 123 -0.47 -2.45 -11.87
CA VAL A 123 0.22 -1.27 -12.39
C VAL A 123 1.74 -1.42 -12.28
N ASP A 124 2.47 -0.54 -12.96
CA ASP A 124 3.94 -0.50 -12.94
C ASP A 124 4.51 0.51 -11.93
N LEU A 125 5.84 0.50 -11.78
CA LEU A 125 6.57 1.38 -10.87
C LEU A 125 6.38 2.86 -11.19
N SER A 126 6.23 3.23 -12.47
CA SER A 126 6.05 4.63 -12.88
C SER A 126 4.74 5.20 -12.35
N VAL A 127 3.67 4.39 -12.33
CA VAL A 127 2.37 4.76 -11.75
C VAL A 127 2.47 4.96 -10.24
N ARG A 128 3.21 4.09 -9.55
CA ARG A 128 3.49 4.24 -8.12
C ARG A 128 4.28 5.51 -7.84
N ASP A 129 5.33 5.79 -8.58
CA ASP A 129 6.20 6.95 -8.34
C ASP A 129 5.43 8.25 -8.56
N TYR A 130 4.64 8.32 -9.63
CA TYR A 130 3.75 9.44 -9.86
C TYR A 130 2.72 9.58 -8.73
N TRP A 131 2.14 8.47 -8.25
CA TRP A 131 1.22 8.51 -7.13
C TRP A 131 1.90 9.01 -5.85
N VAL A 132 3.12 8.56 -5.54
CA VAL A 132 3.87 9.02 -4.35
C VAL A 132 4.15 10.52 -4.43
N LEU A 133 4.64 11.02 -5.56
CA LEU A 133 4.94 12.45 -5.76
C LEU A 133 3.68 13.33 -5.60
N GLU A 134 2.58 12.95 -6.26
CA GLU A 134 1.33 13.71 -6.20
C GLU A 134 0.67 13.61 -4.81
N THR A 135 0.80 12.47 -4.13
CA THR A 135 0.29 12.30 -2.75
C THR A 135 1.10 13.14 -1.77
N ALA A 136 2.44 13.12 -1.88
CA ALA A 136 3.33 13.95 -1.08
C ALA A 136 3.00 15.43 -1.22
N ARG A 137 2.87 15.93 -2.44
CA ARG A 137 2.49 17.33 -2.73
C ARG A 137 1.18 17.70 -2.05
N ARG A 138 0.13 16.88 -2.22
CA ARG A 138 -1.19 17.13 -1.61
C ARG A 138 -1.16 17.04 -0.08
N THR A 139 -0.41 16.11 0.49
CA THR A 139 -0.27 16.01 1.95
C THR A 139 0.42 17.26 2.50
N LEU A 140 1.45 17.78 1.83
CA LEU A 140 2.12 19.02 2.24
C LEU A 140 1.17 20.24 2.15
N GLU A 141 0.38 20.36 1.08
CA GLU A 141 -0.66 21.40 0.97
C GLU A 141 -1.65 21.35 2.13
N ARG A 142 -2.07 20.14 2.53
CA ARG A 142 -2.96 19.94 3.68
C ARG A 142 -2.29 20.31 5.01
N ILE A 143 -1.02 19.96 5.19
CA ILE A 143 -0.25 20.35 6.39
C ILE A 143 -0.17 21.88 6.49
N GLU A 144 0.07 22.59 5.37
CA GLU A 144 0.06 24.06 5.37
C GLU A 144 -1.31 24.63 5.76
N ALA A 145 -2.41 24.04 5.29
CA ALA A 145 -3.76 24.43 5.69
C ALA A 145 -4.02 24.15 7.19
N MET A 146 -3.50 23.03 7.71
CA MET A 146 -3.58 22.68 9.14
C MET A 146 -2.85 23.69 10.02
N GLU A 147 -1.67 24.15 9.61
CA GLU A 147 -0.89 25.18 10.33
C GLU A 147 -1.61 26.53 10.35
N LYS A 148 -2.25 26.89 9.24
CA LYS A 148 -3.03 28.13 9.12
C LYS A 148 -4.42 28.03 9.73
N ARG A 149 -4.84 26.84 10.18
CA ARG A 149 -6.19 26.57 10.72
C ARG A 149 -7.30 26.92 9.72
N GLU A 150 -7.06 26.65 8.44
CA GLU A 150 -7.96 27.05 7.35
C GLU A 150 -9.03 26.00 7.07
N GLY A 151 -10.25 26.23 7.58
CA GLY A 151 -11.46 25.48 7.22
C GLY A 151 -12.04 24.62 8.33
N GLU A 152 -13.33 24.27 8.19
CA GLU A 152 -14.07 23.53 9.22
C GLU A 152 -13.52 22.12 9.47
N ASP A 153 -13.13 21.41 8.40
CA ASP A 153 -12.55 20.07 8.51
C ASP A 153 -11.16 20.08 9.17
N VAL A 154 -10.39 21.16 8.98
CA VAL A 154 -9.09 21.37 9.63
C VAL A 154 -9.27 21.55 11.14
N GLU A 155 -10.20 22.40 11.56
CA GLU A 155 -10.48 22.60 12.99
C GLU A 155 -11.04 21.34 13.65
N LEU A 156 -11.88 20.61 12.93
CA LEU A 156 -12.37 19.32 13.38
C LEU A 156 -11.21 18.32 13.51
N ALA A 157 -10.28 18.27 12.56
CA ALA A 157 -9.13 17.37 12.62
C ALA A 157 -8.23 17.69 13.83
N TRP A 158 -7.97 18.97 14.13
CA TRP A 158 -7.28 19.37 15.36
C TRP A 158 -8.01 18.91 16.61
N THR A 159 -9.33 19.07 16.65
CA THR A 159 -10.14 18.67 17.81
C THR A 159 -10.14 17.16 18.02
N VAL A 160 -10.20 16.39 16.92
CA VAL A 160 -10.34 14.94 16.95
C VAL A 160 -9.01 14.23 17.14
N TYR A 161 -7.94 14.71 16.48
CA TYR A 161 -6.67 14.01 16.38
C TYR A 161 -5.52 14.68 17.11
N ASP A 162 -5.58 16.00 17.32
CA ASP A 162 -4.46 16.83 17.79
C ASP A 162 -3.10 16.39 17.19
N PRO A 163 -2.99 16.38 15.84
CA PRO A 163 -1.90 15.68 15.17
C PRO A 163 -0.56 16.42 15.32
N ASP A 164 0.52 15.67 15.57
CA ASP A 164 1.86 16.20 15.36
C ASP A 164 2.17 16.25 13.86
N LEU A 165 2.10 17.45 13.29
CA LEU A 165 2.34 17.68 11.87
C LEU A 165 3.76 17.29 11.42
N ASN A 166 4.75 17.25 12.32
CA ASN A 166 6.10 16.82 11.99
C ASN A 166 6.16 15.34 11.62
N GLU A 167 5.38 14.47 12.30
CA GLU A 167 5.30 13.05 11.94
C GLU A 167 4.82 12.86 10.49
N TYR A 168 3.87 13.68 10.04
CA TYR A 168 3.37 13.63 8.66
C TYR A 168 4.39 14.19 7.66
N ARG A 169 5.17 15.22 8.03
CA ARG A 169 6.28 15.70 7.20
C ARG A 169 7.37 14.65 7.06
N GLU A 170 7.73 13.96 8.14
CA GLU A 170 8.70 12.85 8.12
C GLU A 170 8.20 11.66 7.31
N MET A 171 6.93 11.30 7.46
CA MET A 171 6.27 10.30 6.62
C MET A 171 6.36 10.64 5.13
N VAL A 172 6.04 11.88 4.74
CA VAL A 172 6.17 12.34 3.34
C VAL A 172 7.63 12.25 2.88
N LYS A 173 8.58 12.70 3.70
CA LYS A 173 10.01 12.62 3.39
C LYS A 173 10.44 11.18 3.14
N LYS A 174 10.04 10.25 4.00
CA LYS A 174 10.35 8.83 3.84
C LYS A 174 9.79 8.28 2.52
N ALA A 175 8.55 8.59 2.17
CA ALA A 175 7.96 8.15 0.92
C ALA A 175 8.68 8.73 -0.32
N LEU A 176 9.12 9.99 -0.27
CA LEU A 176 9.88 10.59 -1.37
C LEU A 176 11.28 9.98 -1.50
N LEU A 177 11.91 9.62 -0.38
CA LEU A 177 13.22 8.96 -0.39
C LEU A 177 13.16 7.60 -1.09
N THR A 178 12.09 6.81 -0.92
CA THR A 178 11.99 5.52 -1.63
C THR A 178 11.96 5.70 -3.14
N VAL A 179 11.26 6.72 -3.65
CA VAL A 179 11.24 7.00 -5.10
C VAL A 179 12.61 7.48 -5.58
N LYS A 180 13.31 8.30 -4.79
CA LYS A 180 14.66 8.77 -5.13
C LYS A 180 15.66 7.61 -5.19
N GLU A 181 15.64 6.73 -4.20
CA GLU A 181 16.50 5.55 -4.13
C GLU A 181 16.25 4.61 -5.31
N ASP A 182 14.98 4.38 -5.67
CA ASP A 182 14.61 3.54 -6.82
C ASP A 182 15.14 4.13 -8.14
N VAL A 183 15.04 5.45 -8.33
CA VAL A 183 15.59 6.12 -9.53
C VAL A 183 17.11 6.01 -9.57
N GLU A 184 17.81 6.23 -8.46
CA GLU A 184 19.27 6.07 -8.39
C GLU A 184 19.73 4.64 -8.67
N ILE A 185 18.95 3.64 -8.26
CA ILE A 185 19.22 2.22 -8.57
C ILE A 185 19.03 1.96 -10.06
N MET A 186 17.95 2.47 -10.67
CA MET A 186 17.69 2.33 -12.10
C MET A 186 18.80 2.98 -12.94
N GLU A 187 19.23 4.19 -12.60
CA GLU A 187 20.35 4.87 -13.28
C GLU A 187 21.65 4.06 -13.19
N LYS A 188 21.98 3.49 -12.03
CA LYS A 188 23.17 2.63 -11.86
C LYS A 188 23.09 1.35 -12.69
N LEU A 189 21.89 0.75 -12.82
CA LEU A 189 21.69 -0.43 -13.66
C LEU A 189 21.84 -0.11 -15.15
N GLU A 190 21.42 1.09 -15.57
CA GLU A 190 21.63 1.56 -16.95
C GLU A 190 23.10 1.93 -17.24
N GLU A 191 23.82 2.44 -16.24
CA GLU A 191 25.25 2.78 -16.35
C GLU A 191 26.19 1.57 -16.26
N SER A 192 25.71 0.43 -15.72
CA SER A 192 26.43 -0.84 -15.73
C SER A 192 26.21 -1.50 -17.09
N PRO A 193 27.19 -1.49 -18.02
CA PRO A 193 27.03 -2.29 -19.23
C PRO A 193 26.87 -3.74 -18.78
N HIS A 194 26.07 -4.51 -19.50
CA HIS A 194 26.20 -5.96 -19.48
C HIS A 194 27.68 -6.28 -19.74
N GLU A 195 28.46 -6.51 -18.68
CA GLU A 195 29.57 -7.44 -18.77
C GLU A 195 28.87 -8.76 -19.05
N ASP A 196 28.83 -9.13 -20.33
CA ASP A 196 28.69 -10.51 -20.74
C ASP A 196 29.83 -11.25 -20.04
N GLU A 197 29.64 -11.63 -18.77
CA GLU A 197 30.41 -12.72 -18.20
C GLU A 197 30.12 -13.90 -19.14
N PRO A 198 31.15 -14.45 -19.82
CA PRO A 198 30.93 -15.61 -20.66
C PRO A 198 30.26 -16.66 -19.78
N GLU A 199 29.17 -17.27 -20.27
CA GLU A 199 28.65 -18.51 -19.71
C GLU A 199 29.86 -19.45 -19.63
N GLU A 200 30.44 -19.63 -18.44
CA GLU A 200 31.33 -20.76 -18.22
C GLU A 200 30.44 -21.97 -18.46
N GLU A 201 30.61 -22.61 -19.62
CA GLU A 201 30.17 -23.98 -19.83
C GLU A 201 30.79 -24.78 -18.69
N PHE A 202 29.98 -25.03 -17.67
CA PHE A 202 30.33 -25.96 -16.60
C PHE A 202 30.40 -27.34 -17.26
N ASP A 203 31.61 -27.72 -17.66
CA ASP A 203 31.89 -29.04 -18.18
C ASP A 203 31.78 -30.05 -17.01
N PHE A 204 30.61 -30.70 -16.94
CA PHE A 204 30.31 -31.71 -15.94
C PHE A 204 31.12 -33.01 -16.12
N GLU A 205 31.95 -33.14 -17.17
CA GLU A 205 32.73 -34.35 -17.43
C GLU A 205 34.01 -34.48 -16.57
N GLU A 206 34.43 -33.45 -15.83
CA GLU A 206 35.65 -33.51 -15.00
C GLU A 206 35.43 -33.85 -13.51
N PHE A 207 34.18 -34.10 -13.08
CA PHE A 207 33.92 -34.64 -11.74
C PHE A 207 34.13 -36.16 -11.74
N GLU A 208 35.39 -36.61 -11.60
CA GLU A 208 35.65 -37.95 -11.06
C GLU A 208 35.14 -38.00 -9.61
N PHE A 209 33.98 -38.62 -9.42
CA PHE A 209 33.47 -39.02 -8.12
C PHE A 209 34.47 -40.05 -7.54
N GLU A 210 35.41 -39.60 -6.71
CA GLU A 210 36.03 -40.51 -5.74
C GLU A 210 34.94 -40.88 -4.72
N GLU A 211 34.42 -42.11 -4.84
CA GLU A 211 33.62 -42.74 -3.79
C GLU A 211 34.50 -42.93 -2.55
N GLU A 212 34.64 -41.90 -1.72
CA GLU A 212 34.99 -42.12 -0.32
C GLU A 212 33.73 -42.63 0.38
N GLU A 213 33.73 -43.92 0.74
CA GLU A 213 32.77 -44.52 1.65
C GLU A 213 32.75 -43.69 2.95
N PHE A 214 31.70 -42.88 3.10
CA PHE A 214 31.43 -42.16 4.33
C PHE A 214 31.00 -43.16 5.41
N ASP A 215 31.96 -43.60 6.25
CA ASP A 215 31.69 -44.51 7.37
C ASP A 215 30.89 -43.77 8.46
N LEU A 216 29.60 -44.09 8.54
CA LEU A 216 28.64 -43.52 9.46
C LEU A 216 28.83 -43.95 10.92
N THR A 217 29.85 -44.75 11.25
CA THR A 217 30.12 -45.14 12.65
C THR A 217 30.67 -44.00 13.51
N ASP A 218 31.28 -42.97 12.94
CA ASP A 218 31.80 -41.82 13.70
C ASP A 218 30.70 -40.84 14.16
N LEU A 219 29.46 -40.99 13.68
CA LEU A 219 28.35 -40.10 14.06
C LEU A 219 27.55 -40.59 15.30
N LEU A 220 27.97 -41.68 15.93
CA LEU A 220 27.25 -42.32 17.04
C LEU A 220 28.08 -42.57 18.31
N GLU A 221 29.24 -41.95 18.47
CA GLU A 221 29.95 -41.93 19.76
C GLU A 221 30.00 -40.50 20.38
N ASP A 222 29.16 -40.38 21.43
CA ASP A 222 29.01 -39.38 22.51
C ASP A 222 28.65 -37.90 22.21
#